data_AF-A0A9E2Y820-F1
#
_entry.id   AF-A0A9E2Y820-F1
#
_cell.length_a   1.000
_cell.length_b   1.000
_cell.length_c   1.000
_cell.angle_alpha   90.00
_cell.angle_beta   90.00
_cell.angle_gamma   90.00
#
_symmetry.space_group_name_H-M   'P 1'
#
loop_
_entity.id
_entity.type
_entity.pdbx_description
1 polymer ?
#
loop_
_entity_poly.entity_id
_entity_poly.type
_entity_poly.pdbx_seq_one_letter_code
_entity_poly.pdbx_strand_id
1 'polypeptide(L)'
;MEETTAYMLPPHALFLGSYPPRECGIATFTKDMVDAYDRAFHFSSPVIAIDEPGAEVRRYPPEVVGRIAEEDRESYAAAARFVNTHPADLVNIQHEYGLFGGERGEWLVDFMRLLEKPVVLTLHTVLPEPEES
;
A
#
# COMPACT_ATOMS: atom_id res chain seq x y z
N MET A 1 32.13 -26.48 8.42
CA MET A 1 31.92 -25.03 8.64
C MET A 1 30.72 -24.67 7.81
N GLU A 2 29.54 -24.72 8.42
CA GLU A 2 28.31 -24.20 7.82
C GLU A 2 28.42 -22.68 7.80
N GLU A 3 28.40 -22.09 6.61
CA GLU A 3 28.09 -20.67 6.46
C GLU A 3 26.67 -20.45 6.96
N THR A 4 26.55 -19.87 8.15
CA THR A 4 25.31 -19.23 8.57
C THR A 4 25.08 -18.04 7.64
N THR A 5 24.31 -18.25 6.57
CA THR A 5 23.54 -17.16 5.97
C THR A 5 22.84 -16.47 7.13
N ALA A 6 23.22 -15.24 7.45
CA ALA A 6 22.51 -14.43 8.41
C ALA A 6 21.03 -14.46 7.98
N TYR A 7 20.19 -15.11 8.78
CA TYR A 7 18.75 -15.10 8.57
C TYR A 7 18.33 -13.64 8.66
N MET A 8 18.21 -12.98 7.51
CA MET A 8 17.63 -11.66 7.43
C MET A 8 16.19 -11.85 7.88
N LEU A 9 15.85 -11.29 9.04
CA LEU A 9 14.47 -11.30 9.51
C LEU A 9 13.60 -10.72 8.38
N PRO A 10 12.42 -11.32 8.12
CA PRO A 10 11.52 -10.80 7.11
C PRO A 10 11.20 -9.33 7.44
N PRO A 11 11.20 -8.42 6.45
CA PRO A 11 11.01 -7.00 6.71
C PRO A 11 9.61 -6.74 7.29
N HIS A 12 9.45 -5.81 8.21
CA HIS A 12 8.12 -5.39 8.66
C HIS A 12 7.50 -4.48 7.58
N ALA A 13 6.50 -4.98 6.86
CA ALA A 13 5.89 -4.28 5.74
C ALA A 13 4.70 -3.43 6.18
N LEU A 14 4.58 -2.23 5.61
CA LEU A 14 3.33 -1.46 5.58
C LEU A 14 2.65 -1.67 4.24
N PHE A 15 1.37 -2.02 4.24
CA PHE A 15 0.61 -2.25 3.01
C PHE A 15 -0.19 -1.01 2.61
N LEU A 16 -0.26 -0.72 1.32
CA LEU A 16 -1.02 0.39 0.75
C LEU A 16 -1.91 -0.14 -0.38
N GLY A 17 -3.21 0.14 -0.32
CA GLY A 17 -4.17 -0.21 -1.37
C GLY A 17 -5.61 0.04 -0.95
N SER A 18 -6.58 -0.46 -1.72
CA SER A 18 -7.94 -0.63 -1.19
C SER A 18 -7.95 -1.71 -0.12
N TYR A 19 -8.87 -1.59 0.84
CA TYR A 19 -8.98 -2.50 1.97
C TYR A 19 -10.44 -2.60 2.46
N PRO A 20 -10.88 -3.73 3.06
CA PRO A 20 -12.21 -3.83 3.65
C PRO A 20 -12.44 -2.72 4.69
N PRO A 21 -13.62 -2.07 4.74
CA PRO A 21 -14.90 -2.56 4.21
C PRO A 21 -15.23 -2.15 2.76
N ARG A 22 -14.29 -1.63 1.98
CA ARG A 22 -14.52 -1.45 0.53
C ARG A 22 -14.72 -2.82 -0.13
N GLU A 23 -15.83 -2.99 -0.83
CA GLU A 23 -16.20 -4.26 -1.49
C GLU A 23 -15.67 -4.29 -2.93
N CYS A 24 -14.38 -4.55 -3.10
CA CYS A 24 -13.78 -4.78 -4.41
C CYS A 24 -12.70 -5.88 -4.36
N GLY A 25 -12.33 -6.41 -5.53
CA GLY A 25 -11.37 -7.51 -5.65
C GLY A 25 -10.00 -7.19 -5.05
N ILE A 26 -9.50 -5.97 -5.24
CA ILE A 26 -8.21 -5.54 -4.67
C ILE A 26 -8.29 -5.42 -3.14
N ALA A 27 -9.43 -4.99 -2.57
CA ALA A 27 -9.58 -4.95 -1.12
C ALA A 27 -9.49 -6.36 -0.51
N THR A 28 -10.15 -7.35 -1.13
CA THR A 28 -10.03 -8.76 -0.73
C THR A 28 -8.60 -9.26 -0.88
N PHE A 29 -7.95 -8.98 -2.02
CA PHE A 29 -6.56 -9.37 -2.25
C PHE A 29 -5.61 -8.79 -1.20
N THR A 30 -5.69 -7.49 -0.92
CA THR A 30 -4.84 -6.81 0.07
C THR A 30 -5.02 -7.44 1.44
N LYS A 31 -6.27 -7.74 1.85
CA LYS A 31 -6.55 -8.42 3.12
C LYS A 31 -5.93 -9.81 3.18
N ASP A 32 -6.13 -10.62 2.14
CA ASP A 32 -5.59 -11.97 2.08
C ASP A 32 -4.05 -11.97 2.08
N MET A 33 -3.43 -10.99 1.43
CA MET A 33 -1.98 -10.77 1.42
C MET A 33 -1.45 -10.39 2.81
N VAL A 34 -2.06 -9.39 3.46
CA VAL A 34 -1.72 -8.98 4.83
C VAL A 34 -1.84 -10.18 5.78
N ASP A 35 -2.95 -10.90 5.72
CA ASP A 35 -3.18 -12.06 6.58
C ASP A 35 -2.19 -13.19 6.34
N ALA A 36 -1.83 -13.46 5.08
CA ALA A 36 -0.84 -14.47 4.74
C ALA A 36 0.56 -14.05 5.22
N TYR A 37 0.92 -12.78 5.04
CA TYR A 37 2.18 -12.21 5.48
C TYR A 37 2.32 -12.29 7.00
N ASP A 38 1.31 -11.83 7.73
CA ASP A 38 1.27 -11.83 9.18
C ASP A 38 1.31 -13.25 9.76
N ARG A 39 0.59 -14.20 9.14
CA ARG A 39 0.67 -15.62 9.55
C ARG A 39 2.05 -16.23 9.29
N ALA A 40 2.67 -15.93 8.15
CA ALA A 40 3.94 -16.53 7.76
C ALA A 40 5.11 -16.03 8.63
N PHE A 41 5.06 -14.77 9.05
CA PHE A 41 6.16 -14.11 9.74
C PHE A 41 5.84 -13.70 11.19
N HIS A 42 4.65 -14.03 11.68
CA HIS A 42 4.17 -13.70 13.02
C HIS A 42 4.17 -12.19 13.30
N PHE A 43 3.65 -11.42 12.33
CA PHE A 43 3.55 -9.96 12.40
C PHE A 43 2.13 -9.48 12.65
N SER A 44 2.03 -8.16 12.85
CA SER A 44 0.79 -7.40 12.71
C SER A 44 1.11 -6.23 11.79
N SER A 45 0.80 -6.38 10.52
CA SER A 45 1.22 -5.43 9.49
C SER A 45 0.27 -4.23 9.43
N PRO A 46 0.79 -2.98 9.47
CA PRO A 46 -0.01 -1.78 9.29
C PRO A 46 -0.50 -1.65 7.84
N VAL A 47 -1.66 -1.05 7.67
CA VAL A 47 -2.29 -0.78 6.39
C VAL A 47 -2.60 0.71 6.26
N ILE A 48 -2.37 1.27 5.07
CA ILE A 48 -2.95 2.54 4.63
C ILE A 48 -4.02 2.22 3.58
N ALA A 49 -5.26 2.59 3.84
CA ALA A 49 -6.37 2.36 2.94
C ALA A 49 -6.57 3.54 1.98
N ILE A 50 -6.95 3.25 0.73
CA ILE A 50 -7.42 4.24 -0.25
C ILE A 50 -8.95 4.33 -0.18
N ASP A 51 -9.45 5.51 0.16
CA ASP A 51 -10.88 5.83 0.14
C ASP A 51 -11.27 6.44 -1.21
N GLU A 52 -12.23 5.80 -1.89
CA GLU A 52 -12.81 6.30 -3.14
C GLU A 52 -13.65 7.57 -2.95
N PRO A 53 -13.84 8.37 -4.00
CA PRO A 53 -14.62 9.60 -3.94
C PRO A 53 -16.05 9.37 -3.43
N GLY A 54 -16.50 10.25 -2.54
CA GLY A 54 -17.86 10.17 -1.99
C GLY A 54 -18.10 8.97 -1.06
N ALA A 55 -17.06 8.22 -0.68
CA ALA A 55 -17.18 7.16 0.29
C ALA A 55 -17.78 7.65 1.61
N GLU A 56 -18.73 6.86 2.14
CA GLU A 56 -19.17 7.05 3.52
C GLU A 56 -18.00 6.85 4.49
N VAL A 57 -18.13 7.40 5.70
CA VAL A 57 -17.12 7.21 6.75
C VAL A 57 -17.00 5.72 7.09
N ARG A 58 -15.95 5.09 6.57
CA ARG A 58 -15.65 3.68 6.85
C ARG A 58 -15.12 3.49 8.25
N ARG A 59 -15.59 2.43 8.90
CA ARG A 59 -14.98 1.88 10.11
C ARG A 59 -14.00 0.80 9.69
N TYR A 60 -12.76 1.20 9.52
CA TYR A 60 -11.66 0.28 9.27
C TYR A 60 -11.27 -0.49 10.54
N PRO A 61 -10.72 -1.70 10.40
CA PRO A 61 -10.18 -2.45 11.52
C PRO A 61 -8.84 -1.82 12.02
N PRO A 62 -8.36 -2.19 13.23
CA PRO A 62 -7.25 -1.51 13.90
C PRO A 62 -5.91 -1.53 13.15
N GLU A 63 -5.70 -2.49 12.25
CA GLU A 63 -4.49 -2.54 11.42
C GLU A 63 -4.41 -1.41 10.39
N VAL A 64 -5.54 -0.76 10.07
CA VAL A 64 -5.55 0.42 9.18
C VAL A 64 -5.15 1.65 9.99
N VAL A 65 -3.87 2.03 9.87
CA VAL A 65 -3.24 3.11 10.62
C VAL A 65 -3.26 4.45 9.89
N GLY A 66 -3.62 4.45 8.61
CA GLY A 66 -3.70 5.65 7.78
C GLY A 66 -4.68 5.51 6.64
N ARG A 67 -5.05 6.64 6.04
CA ARG A 67 -5.96 6.70 4.90
C ARG A 67 -5.47 7.74 3.90
N ILE A 68 -5.63 7.46 2.63
CA ILE A 68 -5.46 8.40 1.51
C ILE A 68 -6.82 8.56 0.87
N ALA A 69 -7.25 9.80 0.66
CA ALA A 69 -8.43 10.08 -0.14
C ALA A 69 -8.00 10.16 -1.61
N GLU A 70 -8.60 9.33 -2.46
CA GLU A 70 -8.20 9.15 -3.86
C GLU A 70 -8.12 10.49 -4.62
N GLU A 71 -9.09 11.37 -4.43
CA GLU A 71 -9.19 12.68 -5.10
C GLU A 71 -8.52 13.84 -4.33
N ASP A 72 -7.66 13.56 -3.34
CA ASP A 72 -6.94 14.58 -2.58
C ASP A 72 -5.42 14.37 -2.63
N ARG A 73 -4.74 15.12 -3.51
CA ARG A 73 -3.26 15.10 -3.67
C ARG A 73 -2.51 15.41 -2.37
N GLU A 74 -3.05 16.23 -1.46
CA GLU A 74 -2.38 16.53 -0.20
C GLU A 74 -2.34 15.30 0.72
N SER A 75 -3.39 14.48 0.70
CA SER A 75 -3.46 13.24 1.48
C SER A 75 -2.36 12.24 1.09
N TYR A 76 -1.96 12.18 -0.18
CA TYR A 76 -0.80 11.41 -0.65
C TYR A 76 0.49 11.92 0.00
N ALA A 77 0.74 13.23 -0.06
CA ALA A 77 1.94 13.81 0.54
C ALA A 77 1.97 13.61 2.06
N ALA A 78 0.82 13.70 2.74
CA ALA A 78 0.70 13.42 4.16
C ALA A 78 0.98 11.95 4.50
N ALA A 79 0.45 11.01 3.71
CA ALA A 79 0.70 9.59 3.87
C ALA A 79 2.18 9.25 3.64
N ALA A 80 2.86 9.86 2.67
CA ALA A 80 4.29 9.64 2.45
C ALA A 80 5.12 10.08 3.68
N ARG A 81 4.80 11.26 4.25
CA ARG A 81 5.44 11.73 5.49
C ARG A 81 5.18 10.77 6.66
N PHE A 82 3.95 10.30 6.81
CA PHE A 82 3.61 9.30 7.83
C PHE A 82 4.43 8.03 7.66
N VAL A 83 4.49 7.48 6.44
CA VAL A 83 5.27 6.28 6.10
C VAL A 83 6.74 6.46 6.47
N ASN A 84 7.37 7.59 6.12
CA ASN A 84 8.78 7.83 6.42
C ASN A 84 9.06 7.78 7.93
N THR A 85 8.12 8.26 8.75
CA THR A 85 8.24 8.23 10.22
C THR A 85 7.79 6.93 10.89
N HIS A 86 7.06 6.06 10.18
CA HIS A 86 6.55 4.79 10.73
C HIS A 86 7.70 3.82 11.05
N PRO A 87 7.59 2.86 11.99
CA PRO A 87 8.63 1.84 12.22
C PRO A 87 8.71 0.74 11.14
N ALA A 88 7.92 0.79 10.07
CA ALA A 88 7.95 -0.24 9.02
C ALA A 88 9.23 -0.13 8.17
N ASP A 89 9.78 -1.25 7.73
CA ASP A 89 11.02 -1.33 6.95
C ASP A 89 10.80 -1.01 5.47
N LEU A 90 9.60 -1.30 4.95
CA LEU A 90 9.22 -1.06 3.55
C LEU A 90 7.74 -0.76 3.39
N VAL A 91 7.35 -0.29 2.20
CA VAL A 91 5.95 -0.20 1.78
C VAL A 91 5.68 -1.19 0.66
N ASN A 92 4.62 -1.99 0.80
CA ASN A 92 4.08 -2.82 -0.25
C ASN A 92 2.80 -2.17 -0.82
N ILE A 93 2.81 -1.82 -2.10
CA ILE A 93 1.75 -1.05 -2.75
C ILE A 93 1.00 -1.97 -3.73
N GLN A 94 -0.32 -2.03 -3.56
CA GLN A 94 -1.25 -2.71 -4.44
C GLN A 94 -1.74 -1.72 -5.50
N HIS A 95 -1.31 -1.91 -6.74
CA HIS A 95 -1.63 -1.02 -7.85
C HIS A 95 -2.62 -1.62 -8.84
N GLU A 96 -3.67 -0.85 -9.14
CA GLU A 96 -4.65 -1.12 -10.18
C GLU A 96 -5.07 0.21 -10.84
N TYR A 97 -5.38 0.17 -12.14
CA TYR A 97 -5.93 1.32 -12.86
C TYR A 97 -7.22 1.82 -12.18
N GLY A 98 -7.27 3.13 -11.93
CA GLY A 98 -8.42 3.78 -11.27
C GLY A 98 -8.45 3.65 -9.75
N LEU A 99 -7.39 3.14 -9.11
CA LEU A 99 -7.28 3.13 -7.65
C LEU A 99 -6.66 4.40 -7.08
N PHE A 100 -5.75 5.04 -7.81
CA PHE A 100 -5.06 6.24 -7.35
C PHE A 100 -5.43 7.43 -8.21
N GLY A 101 -5.64 8.59 -7.57
CA GLY A 101 -5.99 9.83 -8.23
C GLY A 101 -4.86 10.45 -9.06
N GLY A 102 -5.24 11.53 -9.74
CA GLY A 102 -4.53 12.03 -10.91
C GLY A 102 -5.15 11.50 -12.20
N GLU A 103 -4.92 12.18 -13.32
CA GLU A 103 -5.47 11.77 -14.62
C GLU A 103 -5.08 10.34 -15.00
N ARG A 104 -3.87 9.92 -14.61
CA ARG A 104 -3.30 8.59 -14.90
C ARG A 104 -2.64 7.95 -13.68
N GLY A 105 -3.04 8.34 -12.47
CA GLY A 105 -2.44 7.85 -11.21
C GLY A 105 -1.12 8.52 -10.84
N GLU A 106 -0.81 9.69 -11.42
CA GLU A 106 0.47 10.40 -11.20
C GLU A 106 0.69 10.81 -9.74
N TRP A 107 -0.35 10.90 -8.92
CA TRP A 107 -0.19 11.21 -7.50
C TRP A 107 0.41 10.04 -6.70
N LEU A 108 0.26 8.79 -7.17
CA LEU A 108 1.03 7.67 -6.62
C LEU A 108 2.53 7.84 -6.93
N VAL A 109 2.87 8.32 -8.12
CA VAL A 109 4.27 8.58 -8.50
C VAL A 109 4.86 9.67 -7.61
N ASP A 110 4.12 10.75 -7.37
CA ASP A 110 4.52 11.81 -6.43
C ASP A 110 4.66 11.29 -4.99
N PHE A 111 3.74 10.44 -4.53
CA PHE A 111 3.85 9.75 -3.24
C PHE A 111 5.15 8.94 -3.16
N MET A 112 5.43 8.08 -4.15
CA MET A 112 6.63 7.24 -4.17
C MET A 112 7.92 8.06 -4.23
N ARG A 113 7.93 9.21 -4.91
CA ARG A 113 9.08 10.14 -4.95
C ARG A 113 9.39 10.77 -3.60
N LEU A 114 8.40 10.86 -2.71
CA LEU A 114 8.58 11.39 -1.35
C LEU A 114 8.99 10.31 -0.34
N LEU A 115 8.96 9.02 -0.71
CA LEU A 115 9.33 7.94 0.20
C LEU A 115 10.85 7.84 0.38
N GLU A 116 11.26 7.71 1.64
CA GLU A 116 12.65 7.44 2.04
C GLU A 116 12.90 5.95 2.25
N LYS A 117 11.86 5.13 2.08
CA LYS A 117 11.87 3.69 2.33
C LYS A 117 11.73 2.88 1.06
N PRO A 118 12.26 1.63 1.02
CA PRO A 118 12.03 0.72 -0.09
C PRO A 118 10.55 0.52 -0.41
N VAL A 119 10.25 0.44 -1.71
CA VAL A 119 8.91 0.19 -2.24
C VAL A 119 8.89 -1.16 -2.95
N VAL A 120 7.90 -1.98 -2.61
CA VAL A 120 7.49 -3.16 -3.38
C VAL A 120 6.16 -2.83 -4.04
N LEU A 121 6.06 -2.98 -5.36
CA LEU A 121 4.85 -2.65 -6.10
C LEU A 121 4.25 -3.91 -6.72
N THR A 122 3.00 -4.22 -6.39
CA THR A 122 2.21 -5.29 -6.99
C THR A 122 1.31 -4.69 -8.08
N LEU A 123 1.57 -5.01 -9.34
CA LEU A 123 0.76 -4.56 -10.48
C LEU A 123 -0.34 -5.59 -10.78
N HIS A 124 -1.59 -5.29 -10.42
CA HIS A 124 -2.73 -6.18 -10.67
C HIS A 124 -3.18 -6.19 -12.13
N THR A 125 -2.90 -5.09 -12.82
CA THR A 125 -3.17 -4.92 -14.25
C THR A 125 -1.99 -4.19 -14.89
N VAL A 126 -1.59 -4.67 -16.07
CA VAL A 126 -0.58 -4.03 -16.91
C VAL A 126 -1.18 -3.94 -18.31
N LEU A 127 -1.21 -2.74 -18.90
CA LEU A 127 -1.67 -2.58 -20.28
C LEU A 127 -0.70 -3.30 -21.22
N PRO A 128 -1.19 -4.15 -22.14
CA PRO A 128 -0.33 -4.86 -23.09
C PRO A 128 0.41 -3.90 -24.02
N GLU A 129 -0.21 -2.75 -24.31
CA GLU A 129 0.33 -1.68 -25.15
C GLU A 129 0.15 -0.34 -24.41
N PRO A 130 1.10 0.07 -23.57
CA PRO A 130 1.03 1.35 -22.87
C PRO A 130 1.23 2.51 -23.87
N GLU A 131 0.49 3.60 -23.70
CA GLU A 131 0.77 4.84 -24.42
C GLU A 131 2.12 5.43 -23.99
N GLU A 132 2.84 6.08 -24.91
CA GLU A 132 4.05 6.81 -24.55
C GLU A 132 3.71 7.97 -23.60
N SER A 133 4.60 8.21 -22.62
CA SER A 133 4.45 9.21 -21.56
C SER A 133 5.11 10.54 -21.91
#